data_AF-A0A5R2MX42-F1
#
_entry.id   AF-A0A5R2MX42-F1
#
_cell.length_a   1.000
_cell.length_b   1.000
_cell.length_c   1.000
_cell.angle_alpha   90.00
_cell.angle_beta   90.00
_cell.angle_gamma   90.00
#
_symmetry.space_group_name_H-M   'P 1'
#
loop_
_entity.id
_entity.type
_entity.pdbx_description
1 polymer ?
#
loop_
_entity_poly.entity_id
_entity_poly.type
_entity_poly.pdbx_seq_one_letter_code
_entity_poly.pdbx_strand_id
1 'polypeptide(L)'
;EQWQQNRPNPLLANDWLSIYAMAVNEENAAGGRVVTAPTNGAAGTLPAVLRYWLHFHPEADQPSIRDFLLTAAAVGGIIKSNASISGAEVGCQGEVGSASAMAAAGLCAVMGGTP
;
A
#
# COMPACT_ATOMS: atom_id res chain seq x y z
N GLU A 1 3.87 8.83 24.11
CA GLU A 1 4.99 9.06 25.06
C GLU A 1 6.17 8.08 24.93
N GLN A 2 6.07 6.96 24.19
CA GLN A 2 7.22 6.05 23.97
C GLN A 2 8.15 6.45 22.81
N TRP A 3 7.72 7.30 21.88
CA TRP A 3 8.50 7.74 20.71
C TRP A 3 9.62 8.75 21.03
N GLN A 4 9.66 9.30 22.24
CA GLN A 4 10.67 10.27 22.70
C GLN A 4 11.89 9.60 23.37
N GLN A 5 11.87 8.27 23.56
CA GLN A 5 12.96 7.54 24.20
C GLN A 5 13.80 6.83 23.14
N ASN A 6 15.14 6.90 23.26
CA ASN A 6 16.12 6.20 22.45
C ASN A 6 16.13 4.67 22.74
N ARG A 7 14.95 4.05 22.77
CA ARG A 7 14.81 2.60 22.82
C ARG A 7 14.90 2.08 21.39
N PRO A 8 15.72 1.07 21.08
CA PRO A 8 15.65 0.41 19.78
C PRO A 8 14.24 -0.13 19.64
N ASN A 9 13.49 0.41 18.66
CA ASN A 9 12.20 -0.15 18.29
C ASN A 9 12.46 -1.60 17.85
N PRO A 10 11.90 -2.62 18.50
CA PRO A 10 12.17 -4.02 18.14
C PRO A 10 11.65 -4.34 16.73
N LEU A 11 10.80 -3.50 16.14
CA LEU A 11 10.28 -3.61 14.79
C LEU A 11 10.59 -2.35 13.99
N LEU A 12 11.38 -2.49 12.93
CA LEU A 12 11.62 -1.42 11.97
C LEU A 12 10.38 -1.17 11.11
N ALA A 13 10.37 -0.06 10.37
CA ALA A 13 9.27 0.24 9.43
C ALA A 13 8.99 -0.92 8.47
N ASN A 14 10.05 -1.61 8.02
CA ASN A 14 9.94 -2.80 7.19
C ASN A 14 9.18 -3.93 7.87
N ASP A 15 9.39 -4.20 9.17
CA ASP A 15 8.73 -5.32 9.85
C ASP A 15 7.21 -5.10 9.93
N TRP A 16 6.79 -3.85 10.18
CA TRP A 16 5.38 -3.48 10.17
C TRP A 16 4.76 -3.55 8.78
N LEU A 17 5.46 -3.09 7.75
CA LEU A 17 4.99 -3.22 6.37
C LEU A 17 4.87 -4.70 5.97
N SER A 18 5.87 -5.51 6.32
CA SER A 18 5.89 -6.95 6.06
C SER A 18 4.73 -7.66 6.75
N ILE A 19 4.48 -7.43 8.04
CA ILE A 19 3.41 -8.13 8.75
C ILE A 19 2.02 -7.78 8.19
N TYR A 20 1.78 -6.52 7.82
CA TYR A 20 0.50 -6.14 7.21
C TYR A 20 0.32 -6.72 5.81
N ALA A 21 1.37 -6.69 4.99
CA ALA A 21 1.31 -7.24 3.63
C ALA A 21 1.14 -8.77 3.65
N MET A 22 1.88 -9.47 4.52
CA MET A 22 1.77 -10.91 4.70
C MET A 22 0.38 -11.30 5.20
N ALA A 23 -0.17 -10.62 6.19
CA ALA A 23 -1.51 -10.91 6.69
C ALA A 23 -2.57 -10.90 5.57
N VAL A 24 -2.54 -9.89 4.69
CA VAL A 24 -3.49 -9.81 3.56
C VAL A 24 -3.21 -10.89 2.50
N ASN A 25 -1.95 -11.14 2.19
CA ASN A 25 -1.59 -12.12 1.17
C ASN A 25 -1.78 -13.58 1.64
N GLU A 26 -1.68 -13.85 2.94
CA GLU A 26 -2.02 -15.14 3.55
C GLU A 26 -3.54 -15.37 3.52
N GLU A 27 -4.35 -14.36 3.84
CA GLU A 27 -5.81 -14.42 3.66
C GLU A 27 -6.18 -14.68 2.20
N ASN A 28 -5.52 -14.02 1.25
CA ASN A 28 -5.68 -14.29 -0.18
C ASN A 28 -5.36 -15.76 -0.52
N ALA A 29 -4.22 -16.26 -0.07
CA ALA A 29 -3.76 -17.62 -0.34
C ALA A 29 -4.67 -18.69 0.30
N ALA A 30 -5.28 -18.37 1.45
CA ALA A 30 -6.25 -19.22 2.13
C ALA A 30 -7.65 -19.23 1.47
N GLY A 31 -7.87 -18.42 0.42
CA GLY A 31 -9.18 -18.28 -0.23
C GLY A 31 -10.16 -17.41 0.56
N GLY A 32 -9.64 -16.58 1.46
CA GLY A 32 -10.41 -15.60 2.21
C GLY A 32 -10.95 -14.46 1.35
N ARG A 33 -11.58 -13.48 2.00
CA ARG A 33 -12.11 -12.30 1.31
C ARG A 33 -11.01 -11.27 1.12
N VAL A 34 -10.77 -10.87 -0.12
CA VAL A 34 -9.75 -9.87 -0.46
C VAL A 34 -10.30 -8.76 -1.34
N VAL A 35 -9.65 -7.60 -1.30
CA VAL A 35 -9.89 -6.47 -2.20
C VAL A 35 -8.71 -6.38 -3.15
N THR A 36 -8.97 -6.27 -4.44
CA THR A 36 -7.91 -6.22 -5.46
C THR A 36 -7.14 -4.90 -5.38
N ALA A 37 -5.82 -4.96 -5.47
CA ALA A 37 -4.99 -3.74 -5.41
C ALA A 37 -3.67 -3.86 -6.21
N PRO A 38 -3.70 -3.85 -7.55
CA PRO A 38 -4.88 -3.88 -8.43
C PRO A 38 -5.35 -5.30 -8.77
N THR A 39 -4.60 -6.33 -8.36
CA THR A 39 -4.96 -7.75 -8.51
C THR A 39 -5.01 -8.41 -7.13
N ASN A 40 -5.46 -9.68 -7.07
CA ASN A 40 -5.40 -10.47 -5.84
C ASN A 40 -3.95 -10.73 -5.40
N GLY A 41 -3.05 -11.02 -6.35
CA GLY A 41 -1.64 -11.31 -6.07
C GLY A 41 -0.87 -10.14 -5.43
N ALA A 42 -1.34 -8.90 -5.64
CA ALA A 42 -0.74 -7.69 -5.09
C ALA A 42 -1.56 -7.05 -3.96
N ALA A 43 -2.64 -7.70 -3.51
CA ALA A 43 -3.66 -7.13 -2.61
C ALA A 43 -3.10 -6.57 -1.29
N GLY A 44 -2.01 -7.14 -0.76
CA GLY A 44 -1.40 -6.69 0.49
C GLY A 44 -0.66 -5.34 0.43
N THR A 45 -0.28 -4.85 -0.75
CA THR A 45 0.64 -3.70 -0.87
C THR A 45 0.03 -2.39 -0.40
N LEU A 46 -1.12 -1.99 -0.97
CA LEU A 46 -1.82 -0.76 -0.58
C LEU A 46 -2.24 -0.74 0.90
N PRO A 47 -2.94 -1.77 1.43
CA PRO A 47 -3.35 -1.76 2.83
C PRO A 47 -2.18 -1.79 3.80
N ALA A 48 -1.04 -2.41 3.46
CA ALA A 48 0.15 -2.36 4.31
C ALA A 48 0.68 -0.93 4.49
N VAL A 49 0.82 -0.19 3.38
CA VAL A 49 1.29 1.20 3.41
C VAL A 49 0.28 2.10 4.12
N LEU A 50 -1.01 1.98 3.78
CA LEU A 50 -2.06 2.76 4.41
C LEU A 50 -2.16 2.49 5.91
N ARG A 51 -2.09 1.22 6.34
CA ARG A 51 -2.15 0.84 7.75
C ARG A 51 -0.91 1.30 8.52
N TYR A 52 0.27 1.23 7.90
CA TYR A 52 1.48 1.79 8.48
C TYR A 52 1.34 3.30 8.73
N TRP A 53 0.85 4.04 7.72
CA TRP A 53 0.63 5.48 7.85
C TRP A 53 -0.37 5.79 8.98
N LEU A 54 -1.54 5.13 9.00
CA LEU A 54 -2.55 5.29 10.05
C LEU A 54 -2.06 4.94 11.46
N HIS A 55 -1.11 4.02 11.60
CA HIS A 55 -0.58 3.62 12.90
C HIS A 55 0.43 4.65 13.42
N PHE A 56 1.31 5.15 12.56
CA PHE A 56 2.50 5.91 12.98
C PHE A 56 2.44 7.41 12.72
N HIS A 57 1.43 7.92 12.01
CA HIS A 57 1.27 9.35 11.71
C HIS A 57 0.04 9.90 12.47
N PRO A 58 0.24 10.72 13.53
CA PRO A 58 -0.86 11.25 14.36
C PRO A 58 -1.87 12.11 13.60
N GLU A 59 -1.45 12.72 12.50
CA GLU A 59 -2.25 13.54 11.60
C GLU A 59 -3.17 12.72 10.69
N ALA A 60 -3.05 11.38 10.70
CA ALA A 60 -3.78 10.54 9.79
C ALA A 60 -5.29 10.53 10.08
N ASP A 61 -6.08 10.95 9.10
CA ASP A 61 -7.53 11.13 9.23
C ASP A 61 -8.33 10.50 8.06
N GLN A 62 -9.65 10.48 8.21
CA GLN A 62 -10.57 9.91 7.20
C GLN A 62 -10.48 10.62 5.83
N PRO A 63 -10.44 11.96 5.75
CA PRO A 63 -10.15 12.67 4.50
C PRO A 63 -8.89 12.19 3.80
N SER A 64 -7.79 12.02 4.53
CA SER A 64 -6.53 11.58 3.95
C SER A 64 -6.55 10.12 3.48
N ILE A 65 -7.32 9.23 4.13
CA ILE A 65 -7.55 7.88 3.59
C ILE A 65 -8.18 7.97 2.19
N ARG A 66 -9.16 8.86 2.02
CA ARG A 66 -9.80 9.08 0.71
C ARG A 66 -8.80 9.62 -0.30
N ASP A 67 -7.97 10.58 0.07
CA ASP A 67 -6.98 11.18 -0.84
C ASP A 67 -5.87 10.19 -1.22
N PHE A 68 -5.42 9.35 -0.28
CA PHE A 68 -4.52 8.22 -0.55
C PHE A 68 -5.12 7.29 -1.61
N LEU A 69 -6.37 6.85 -1.42
CA LEU A 69 -7.01 5.88 -2.31
C LEU A 69 -7.30 6.47 -3.69
N LEU A 70 -7.73 7.73 -3.77
CA LEU A 70 -7.98 8.41 -5.05
C LEU A 70 -6.69 8.65 -5.82
N THR A 71 -5.61 9.04 -5.15
CA THR A 71 -4.30 9.22 -5.78
C THR A 71 -3.75 7.89 -6.28
N ALA A 72 -3.82 6.84 -5.47
CA ALA A 72 -3.45 5.48 -5.86
C ALA A 72 -4.27 5.00 -7.07
N ALA A 73 -5.58 5.25 -7.09
CA ALA A 73 -6.45 4.89 -8.20
C ALA A 73 -6.09 5.65 -9.49
N ALA A 74 -5.73 6.94 -9.40
CA ALA A 74 -5.29 7.71 -10.55
C ALA A 74 -4.02 7.13 -11.19
N VAL A 75 -3.01 6.78 -10.37
CA VAL A 75 -1.79 6.12 -10.86
C VAL A 75 -2.10 4.74 -11.44
N GLY A 76 -2.95 3.95 -10.78
CA GLY A 76 -3.40 2.66 -11.31
C GLY A 76 -4.10 2.80 -12.66
N GLY A 77 -4.92 3.83 -12.82
CA GLY A 77 -5.59 4.18 -14.07
C GLY A 77 -4.62 4.55 -15.18
N ILE A 78 -3.57 5.33 -14.88
CA ILE A 78 -2.50 5.66 -15.83
C ILE A 78 -1.78 4.39 -16.28
N ILE A 79 -1.38 3.53 -15.34
CA ILE A 79 -0.67 2.28 -15.67
C ILE A 79 -1.56 1.38 -16.54
N LYS A 80 -2.81 1.16 -16.14
CA LYS A 80 -3.74 0.31 -16.88
C LYS A 80 -4.07 0.85 -18.27
N SER A 81 -4.10 2.16 -18.45
CA SER A 81 -4.36 2.79 -19.75
C SER A 81 -3.19 2.61 -20.73
N ASN A 82 -1.97 2.45 -20.22
CA ASN A 82 -0.76 2.34 -21.04
C ASN A 82 -0.22 0.91 -21.16
N ALA A 83 -0.57 0.01 -20.23
CA ALA A 83 -0.07 -1.35 -20.20
C ALA A 83 -1.07 -2.31 -19.52
N SER A 84 -0.84 -3.61 -19.69
CA SER A 84 -1.53 -4.58 -18.85
C SER A 84 -1.06 -4.50 -17.40
N ILE A 85 -1.97 -4.81 -16.49
CA ILE A 85 -1.73 -5.02 -15.06
C ILE A 85 -1.85 -6.50 -14.67
N SER A 86 -2.06 -7.37 -15.66
CA SER A 86 -2.16 -8.81 -15.44
C SER A 86 -0.77 -9.40 -15.30
N GLY A 87 -0.49 -10.04 -14.18
CA GLY A 87 0.78 -10.71 -13.95
C GLY A 87 1.00 -11.86 -14.92
N ALA A 88 -0.09 -12.44 -15.43
CA ALA A 88 -0.03 -13.46 -16.47
C ALA A 88 0.44 -12.91 -17.84
N GLU A 89 0.28 -11.61 -18.09
CA GLU A 89 0.62 -11.00 -19.39
C GLU A 89 1.95 -10.24 -19.36
N VAL A 90 2.27 -9.56 -18.25
CA VAL A 90 3.44 -8.68 -18.14
C VAL A 90 4.32 -8.99 -16.93
N GLY A 91 4.09 -10.11 -16.25
CA GLY A 91 4.85 -10.54 -15.08
C GLY A 91 4.56 -9.73 -13.81
N CYS A 92 5.30 -10.01 -12.73
CA CYS A 92 5.09 -9.41 -11.41
C CYS A 92 5.21 -7.88 -11.39
N GLN A 93 5.97 -7.29 -12.33
CA GLN A 93 6.07 -5.83 -12.47
C GLN A 93 4.72 -5.17 -12.80
N GLY A 94 3.84 -5.86 -13.54
CA GLY A 94 2.51 -5.36 -13.88
C GLY A 94 1.51 -5.42 -12.73
N GLU A 95 1.75 -6.30 -11.75
CA GLU A 95 0.88 -6.45 -10.57
C GLU A 95 1.47 -5.75 -9.35
N VAL A 96 2.52 -6.35 -8.78
CA VAL A 96 3.16 -5.89 -7.55
C VAL A 96 3.89 -4.58 -7.79
N GLY A 97 4.54 -4.41 -8.95
CA GLY A 97 5.16 -3.15 -9.33
C GLY A 97 4.13 -2.01 -9.43
N SER A 98 2.99 -2.27 -10.09
CA SER A 98 1.88 -1.31 -10.16
C SER A 98 1.31 -0.96 -8.79
N ALA A 99 1.07 -1.97 -7.95
CA ALA A 99 0.58 -1.75 -6.59
C ALA A 99 1.56 -0.92 -5.75
N SER A 100 2.86 -1.17 -5.90
CA SER A 100 3.91 -0.38 -5.23
C SER A 100 3.91 1.07 -5.71
N ALA A 101 3.77 1.32 -7.01
CA ALA A 101 3.68 2.68 -7.56
C ALA A 101 2.43 3.41 -7.07
N MET A 102 1.28 2.73 -7.06
CA MET A 102 0.02 3.24 -6.54
C MET A 102 0.12 3.62 -5.06
N ALA A 103 0.69 2.75 -4.23
CA ALA A 103 0.86 2.99 -2.80
C ALA A 103 1.85 4.13 -2.50
N ALA A 104 2.96 4.20 -3.26
CA ALA A 104 3.93 5.28 -3.14
C ALA A 104 3.32 6.64 -3.46
N ALA A 105 2.53 6.73 -4.54
CA ALA A 105 1.85 7.97 -4.91
C ALA A 105 0.81 8.39 -3.87
N GLY A 106 0.00 7.44 -3.38
CA GLY A 106 -0.96 7.71 -2.31
C GLY A 106 -0.29 8.24 -1.05
N LEU A 107 0.80 7.60 -0.61
CA LEU A 107 1.56 8.04 0.56
C LEU A 107 2.19 9.42 0.35
N CYS A 108 2.77 9.67 -0.82
CA CYS A 108 3.36 10.96 -1.18
C CYS A 108 2.34 12.10 -1.04
N ALA A 109 1.13 11.90 -1.58
CA ALA A 109 0.07 12.91 -1.53
C ALA A 109 -0.34 13.25 -0.08
N VAL A 110 -0.58 12.24 0.77
CA VAL A 110 -0.99 12.49 2.16
C VAL A 110 0.15 13.01 3.04
N MET A 111 1.40 12.84 2.61
CA MET A 111 2.58 13.44 3.26
C MET A 111 2.89 14.86 2.74
N GLY A 112 2.03 15.45 1.90
CA GLY A 112 2.17 16.82 1.40
C GLY A 112 3.04 16.98 0.15
N GLY A 113 3.28 15.90 -0.58
CA GLY A 113 3.95 15.94 -1.88
C GLY A 113 3.14 16.70 -2.94
N THR A 114 3.84 17.33 -3.89
CA THR A 114 3.23 18.05 -5.02
C THR A 114 3.21 17.18 -6.28
N PRO A 115 2.30 17.45 -7.23
CA PRO A 115 2.29 16.80 -8.56
C PRO A 115 3.58 17.01 -9.37
#